data_AF-A0A942RTV6-F1
#
_entry.id   AF-A0A942RTV6-F1
#
_cell.length_a   1.000
_cell.length_b   1.000
_cell.length_c   1.000
_cell.angle_alpha   90.00
_cell.angle_beta   90.00
_cell.angle_gamma   90.00
#
_symmetry.space_group_name_H-M   'P 1'
#
loop_
_entity.id
_entity.type
_entity.pdbx_description
1 polymer ?
#
loop_
_entity_poly.entity_id
_entity_poly.type
_entity_poly.pdbx_seq_one_letter_code
_entity_poly.pdbx_strand_id
1 'polypeptide(L)'
;MTKLTENTTIKRLRNKYRLVVMNDDTFEEIVTFKLTRISVYVALSTTFILLVGLTTVLLVLTPLKYYIPGYGNKQTLTQLQLLKYRTDSLEQAITLKDKYLEGITTAISGGQTLELDTTSLNIQKNEAYDDRFTPVAPTKKSKKRRKR
;
A
#
# COMPACT_ATOMS: atom_id res chain seq x y z
N MET A 1 21.98 30.29 -47.60
CA MET A 1 22.03 28.96 -46.92
C MET A 1 23.14 29.00 -45.87
N THR A 2 22.79 29.29 -44.62
CA THR A 2 23.74 29.31 -43.49
C THR A 2 23.86 27.91 -42.90
N LYS A 3 25.04 27.28 -43.07
CA LYS A 3 25.32 25.99 -42.43
C LYS A 3 25.56 26.22 -40.93
N LEU A 4 24.68 25.67 -40.11
CA LEU A 4 24.73 25.72 -38.65
C LEU A 4 25.98 24.97 -38.14
N THR A 5 26.93 25.73 -37.63
CA THR A 5 28.14 25.24 -36.96
C THR A 5 27.82 24.74 -35.55
N GLU A 6 27.18 23.57 -35.44
CA GLU A 6 26.73 22.99 -34.16
C GLU A 6 27.77 22.06 -33.49
N ASN A 7 28.88 21.71 -34.15
CA ASN A 7 29.75 20.59 -33.69
C ASN A 7 30.97 21.01 -32.84
N THR A 8 31.32 22.29 -32.77
CA THR A 8 32.57 22.75 -32.13
C THR A 8 32.57 22.61 -30.60
N THR A 9 31.43 22.78 -29.94
CA THR A 9 31.31 22.69 -28.47
C THR A 9 31.41 21.24 -27.98
N ILE A 10 30.79 20.29 -28.70
CA ILE A 10 30.85 18.86 -28.38
C ILE A 10 32.23 18.27 -28.69
N LYS A 11 32.92 18.78 -29.73
CA LYS A 11 34.33 18.41 -29.99
C LYS A 11 35.26 18.85 -28.86
N ARG A 12 35.10 20.07 -28.34
CA ARG A 12 35.88 20.57 -27.19
C ARG A 12 35.66 19.74 -25.92
N LEU A 13 34.44 19.22 -25.71
CA LEU A 13 34.11 18.34 -24.58
C LEU A 13 34.72 16.92 -24.71
N ARG A 14 35.01 16.47 -25.94
CA ARG A 14 35.65 15.16 -26.24
C ARG A 14 37.19 15.19 -26.26
N ASN A 15 37.82 16.32 -25.90
CA ASN A 15 39.28 16.39 -25.82
C ASN A 15 39.80 15.38 -24.78
N LYS A 16 40.76 14.54 -25.21
CA LYS A 16 41.32 13.44 -24.44
C LYS A 16 42.43 13.95 -23.54
N TYR A 17 42.11 14.24 -22.28
CA TYR A 17 43.10 14.51 -21.24
C TYR A 17 43.48 13.18 -20.56
N ARG A 18 44.78 12.95 -20.35
CA ARG A 18 45.31 11.77 -19.66
C ARG A 18 45.65 12.20 -18.24
N LEU A 19 44.88 11.73 -17.26
CA LEU A 19 45.25 11.85 -15.85
C LEU A 19 45.88 10.51 -15.46
N VAL A 20 47.18 10.51 -15.15
CA VAL A 20 47.88 9.30 -14.70
C VAL A 20 47.97 9.37 -13.18
N VAL A 21 47.51 8.33 -12.49
CA VAL A 21 47.71 8.17 -11.05
C VAL A 21 48.82 7.13 -10.89
N MET A 22 49.98 7.57 -10.44
CA MET A 22 51.17 6.76 -10.24
C MET A 22 51.34 6.47 -8.74
N ASN A 23 51.81 5.28 -8.39
CA ASN A 23 52.20 4.98 -7.01
C ASN A 23 53.53 5.66 -6.69
N ASP A 24 53.60 6.42 -5.60
CA ASP A 24 54.81 7.19 -5.24
C ASP A 24 55.99 6.28 -4.85
N ASP A 25 55.72 5.10 -4.26
CA ASP A 25 56.78 4.22 -3.73
C ASP A 25 57.39 3.28 -4.77
N THR A 26 56.63 2.85 -5.79
CA THR A 26 57.10 1.90 -6.82
C THR A 26 57.12 2.47 -8.24
N PHE A 27 56.66 3.71 -8.44
CA PHE A 27 56.52 4.35 -9.76
C PHE A 27 55.70 3.53 -10.78
N GLU A 28 54.97 2.51 -10.34
CA GLU A 28 54.09 1.72 -11.21
C GLU A 28 52.77 2.48 -11.43
N GLU A 29 52.34 2.58 -12.68
CA GLU A 29 51.01 3.09 -13.03
C GLU A 29 49.95 2.07 -12.57
N ILE A 30 49.34 2.27 -11.40
CA ILE A 30 48.35 1.32 -10.87
C ILE A 30 47.02 1.44 -11.63
N VAL A 31 46.62 2.66 -12.01
CA VAL A 31 45.39 2.86 -12.81
C VAL A 31 45.50 4.06 -13.74
N THR A 32 45.67 3.82 -15.04
CA THR A 32 45.65 4.86 -16.07
C THR A 32 44.21 5.25 -16.42
N PHE A 33 43.57 6.07 -15.59
CA PHE A 33 42.24 6.58 -15.89
C PHE A 33 42.32 7.63 -17.02
N LYS A 34 41.80 7.31 -18.21
CA LYS A 34 41.52 8.30 -19.26
C LYS A 34 40.34 9.19 -18.85
N LEU A 35 40.53 10.01 -17.81
CA LEU A 35 39.55 10.95 -17.28
C LEU A 35 39.36 12.10 -18.28
N THR A 36 38.50 11.86 -19.27
CA THR A 36 37.88 12.94 -20.01
C THR A 36 36.87 13.65 -19.08
N ARG A 37 36.62 14.95 -19.30
CA ARG A 37 35.56 15.68 -18.56
C ARG A 37 34.22 14.94 -18.62
N ILE A 38 33.97 14.22 -19.72
CA ILE A 38 32.79 13.36 -19.92
C ILE A 38 32.81 12.12 -19.02
N SER A 39 33.92 11.39 -18.91
CA SER A 39 33.95 10.18 -18.06
C SER A 39 33.81 10.52 -16.57
N VAL A 40 34.32 11.66 -16.12
CA VAL A 40 34.08 12.18 -14.76
C VAL A 40 32.59 12.45 -14.57
N TYR A 41 31.96 13.15 -15.53
CA TYR A 41 30.53 13.45 -15.48
C TYR A 41 29.66 12.19 -15.48
N VAL A 42 30.02 11.19 -16.31
CA VAL A 42 29.33 9.90 -16.37
C VAL A 42 29.50 9.14 -15.04
N ALA A 43 30.71 9.04 -14.48
CA ALA A 43 30.94 8.37 -13.20
C ALA A 43 30.17 9.03 -12.04
N LEU A 44 30.17 10.37 -11.98
CA LEU A 44 29.37 11.13 -11.02
C LEU A 44 27.87 10.89 -11.20
N SER A 45 27.38 10.94 -12.45
CA SER A 45 25.97 10.70 -12.78
C SER A 45 25.53 9.28 -12.39
N THR A 46 26.31 8.25 -12.75
CA THR A 46 26.03 6.86 -12.37
C THR A 46 26.01 6.69 -10.86
N THR A 47 26.97 7.29 -10.14
CA THR A 47 27.02 7.24 -8.67
C THR A 47 25.82 7.94 -8.04
N PHE A 48 25.42 9.10 -8.59
CA PHE A 48 24.26 9.85 -8.12
C PHE A 48 22.97 9.05 -8.30
N ILE A 49 22.75 8.47 -9.48
CA ILE A 49 21.59 7.61 -9.75
C ILE A 49 21.60 6.39 -8.83
N LEU A 50 22.76 5.77 -8.60
CA LEU A 50 22.92 4.68 -7.66
C LEU A 50 22.54 5.08 -6.23
N LEU A 51 23.00 6.23 -5.75
CA LEU A 51 22.66 6.76 -4.43
C LEU A 51 21.16 7.04 -4.30
N VAL A 52 20.55 7.70 -5.29
CA VAL A 52 19.10 7.97 -5.29
C VAL A 52 18.29 6.68 -5.36
N GLY A 53 18.70 5.71 -6.19
CA GLY A 53 18.05 4.41 -6.28
C GLY A 53 18.16 3.62 -4.97
N LEU A 54 19.38 3.54 -4.41
CA LEU A 54 19.66 2.84 -3.17
C LEU A 54 18.94 3.48 -1.98
N THR A 55 18.91 4.81 -1.90
CA THR A 55 18.15 5.53 -0.87
C THR A 55 16.65 5.35 -1.03
N THR A 56 16.12 5.33 -2.25
CA THR A 56 14.69 5.04 -2.51
C THR A 56 14.33 3.62 -2.10
N VAL A 57 15.16 2.63 -2.45
CA VAL A 57 15.00 1.24 -2.01
C VAL A 57 15.07 1.16 -0.49
N LEU A 58 16.03 1.83 0.14
CA LEU A 58 16.09 1.95 1.59
C LEU A 58 14.82 2.58 2.15
N LEU A 59 14.29 3.67 1.59
CA LEU A 59 13.08 4.32 2.08
C LEU A 59 11.81 3.46 1.95
N VAL A 60 11.76 2.53 0.99
CA VAL A 60 10.65 1.59 0.84
C VAL A 60 10.80 0.41 1.80
N LEU A 61 12.01 -0.13 1.96
CA LEU A 61 12.29 -1.21 2.92
C LEU A 61 12.25 -0.71 4.37
N THR A 62 12.62 0.54 4.60
CA THR A 62 12.61 1.18 5.91
C THR A 62 11.22 1.78 6.12
N PRO A 63 10.53 1.50 7.25
CA PRO A 63 9.14 1.92 7.44
C PRO A 63 8.95 3.43 7.69
N LEU A 64 9.84 4.31 7.19
CA LEU A 64 9.73 5.76 7.35
C LEU A 64 8.50 6.33 6.63
N LYS A 65 8.04 5.69 5.55
CA LYS A 65 6.77 6.05 4.86
C LYS A 65 5.53 5.90 5.78
N TYR A 66 5.57 5.00 6.76
CA TYR A 66 4.48 4.84 7.74
C TYR A 66 4.46 5.95 8.78
N TYR A 67 5.50 6.79 8.82
CA TYR A 67 5.61 7.90 9.75
C TYR A 67 5.03 9.21 9.21
N ILE A 68 4.52 9.24 7.96
CA ILE A 68 3.72 10.36 7.47
C ILE A 68 2.29 10.16 7.96
N PRO A 69 1.83 10.87 9.01
CA PRO A 69 0.46 10.80 9.48
C PRO A 69 -0.46 11.31 8.37
N GLY A 70 -1.22 10.41 7.76
CA GLY A 70 -2.07 10.69 6.60
C GLY A 70 -2.25 9.48 5.67
N TYR A 71 -1.22 8.64 5.57
CA TYR A 71 -1.37 7.29 5.00
C TYR A 71 -1.64 6.33 6.15
N GLY A 72 -2.92 6.19 6.51
CA GLY A 72 -3.36 5.40 7.65
C GLY A 72 -2.60 4.08 7.76
N ASN A 73 -1.96 3.86 8.91
CA ASN A 73 -1.44 2.55 9.27
C ASN A 73 -2.56 1.53 9.04
N LYS A 74 -2.21 0.30 8.64
CA LYS A 74 -3.19 -0.80 8.51
C LYS A 74 -4.08 -0.88 9.77
N GLN A 75 -3.50 -0.61 10.93
CA GLN A 75 -4.19 -0.52 12.22
C GLN A 75 -5.28 0.57 12.26
N THR A 76 -5.00 1.79 11.80
CA THR A 76 -5.98 2.89 11.76
C THR A 76 -7.13 2.58 10.81
N LEU A 77 -6.84 1.99 9.65
CA LEU A 77 -7.88 1.55 8.71
C LEU A 77 -8.76 0.47 9.32
N THR A 78 -8.19 -0.51 10.03
CA THR A 78 -8.98 -1.54 10.72
C THR A 78 -9.85 -0.97 11.84
N GLN A 79 -9.35 0.03 12.58
CA GLN A 79 -10.10 0.70 13.64
C GLN A 79 -11.26 1.52 13.07
N LEU A 80 -11.03 2.26 11.98
CA LEU A 80 -12.07 3.00 11.27
C LEU A 80 -13.15 2.07 10.72
N GLN A 81 -12.76 0.93 10.13
CA GLN A 81 -13.71 -0.05 9.63
C GLN A 81 -14.56 -0.66 10.76
N LEU A 82 -13.95 -1.01 11.89
CA LEU A 82 -14.67 -1.53 13.05
C LEU A 82 -15.64 -0.50 13.62
N LEU A 83 -15.21 0.76 13.73
CA LEU A 83 -16.06 1.84 14.23
C LEU A 83 -17.23 2.07 13.29
N LYS A 84 -16.98 2.14 11.98
CA LYS A 84 -18.04 2.24 10.95
C LYS A 84 -19.06 1.11 11.09
N TYR A 85 -18.61 -0.13 11.23
CA TYR A 85 -19.50 -1.29 11.38
C TYR A 85 -20.39 -1.19 12.63
N ARG A 86 -19.82 -0.77 13.78
CA ARG A 86 -20.57 -0.58 15.02
C ARG A 86 -21.59 0.55 14.90
N THR A 87 -21.20 1.67 14.29
CA THR A 87 -22.10 2.81 14.08
C THR A 87 -23.26 2.44 13.15
N ASP A 88 -22.98 1.77 12.04
CA ASP A 88 -24.00 1.29 11.08
C ASP A 88 -24.99 0.31 11.74
N SER A 89 -24.48 -0.61 12.55
CA SER A 89 -25.33 -1.53 13.33
C SER A 89 -26.24 -0.79 14.32
N LEU A 90 -25.73 0.27 14.95
CA LEU A 90 -26.47 1.07 15.92
C LEU A 90 -27.52 1.95 15.22
N GLU A 91 -27.19 2.52 14.06
CA GLU A 91 -28.10 3.28 13.21
C GLU A 91 -29.27 2.41 12.73
N GLN A 92 -29.00 1.17 12.31
CA GLN A 92 -30.03 0.22 11.93
C GLN A 92 -30.96 -0.11 13.11
N ALA A 93 -30.41 -0.33 14.30
CA ALA A 93 -31.21 -0.61 15.49
C ALA A 93 -32.11 0.57 15.88
N ILE A 94 -31.62 1.81 15.78
CA ILE A 94 -32.42 3.02 16.02
C ILE A 94 -33.53 3.13 14.98
N THR A 95 -33.22 2.93 13.70
CA THR A 95 -34.21 3.03 12.61
C THR A 95 -35.36 2.04 12.80
N LEU A 96 -35.06 0.81 13.26
CA LEU A 96 -36.09 -0.19 13.57
C LEU A 96 -36.94 0.21 14.78
N LYS A 97 -36.33 0.83 15.80
CA LYS A 97 -37.05 1.34 16.98
C LYS A 97 -37.97 2.49 16.61
N ASP A 98 -37.50 3.42 15.79
CA ASP A 98 -38.28 4.57 15.34
C ASP A 98 -39.51 4.11 14.55
N LYS A 99 -39.34 3.19 13.60
CA LYS A 99 -40.46 2.57 12.86
C LYS A 99 -41.46 1.85 13.76
N TYR A 100 -40.97 1.15 14.79
CA TYR A 100 -41.83 0.45 15.74
C TYR A 100 -42.65 1.44 16.59
N LEU A 101 -42.03 2.50 17.09
CA LEU A 101 -42.71 3.56 17.84
C LEU A 101 -43.70 4.31 16.96
N GLU A 102 -43.33 4.62 15.72
CA GLU A 102 -44.21 5.23 14.72
C GLU A 102 -45.44 4.36 14.47
N GLY A 103 -45.27 3.05 14.29
CA GLY A 103 -46.36 2.08 14.16
C GLY A 103 -47.30 2.07 15.38
N ILE A 104 -46.75 2.12 16.60
CA ILE A 104 -47.56 2.21 17.83
C ILE A 104 -48.33 3.53 17.88
N THR A 105 -47.66 4.66 17.65
CA THR A 105 -48.30 5.98 17.71
C THR A 105 -49.42 6.10 16.69
N THR A 106 -49.22 5.59 15.47
CA THR A 106 -50.21 5.58 14.39
C THR A 106 -51.42 4.70 14.73
N ALA A 107 -51.17 3.51 15.29
CA ALA A 107 -52.22 2.60 15.74
C ALA A 107 -53.09 3.20 16.86
N ILE A 108 -52.48 3.95 17.78
CA ILE A 108 -53.19 4.61 18.90
C ILE A 108 -53.90 5.90 18.43
N SER A 109 -53.32 6.64 17.48
CA SER A 109 -53.91 7.89 16.96
C SER A 109 -55.05 7.68 15.95
N GLY A 110 -55.49 6.43 15.72
CA GLY A 110 -56.62 6.11 14.85
C GLY A 110 -56.33 6.25 13.35
N GLY A 111 -55.05 6.32 12.94
CA GLY A 111 -54.64 6.35 11.54
C GLY A 111 -54.74 4.95 10.93
N GLN A 112 -55.64 4.76 9.96
CA GLN A 112 -55.76 3.51 9.22
C GLN A 112 -54.53 3.22 8.34
N THR A 113 -54.38 1.92 8.07
CA THR A 113 -53.45 1.23 7.16
C THR A 113 -52.01 1.07 7.65
N LEU A 114 -51.82 0.18 8.62
CA LEU A 114 -50.71 -0.77 8.52
C LEU A 114 -51.07 -1.68 7.34
N GLU A 115 -50.48 -1.46 6.16
CA GLU A 115 -50.34 -2.57 5.21
C GLU A 115 -49.49 -3.62 5.95
N LEU A 116 -50.16 -4.67 6.43
CA LEU A 116 -49.51 -5.85 6.94
C LEU A 116 -48.76 -6.44 5.75
N ASP A 117 -47.46 -6.18 5.69
CA ASP A 117 -46.55 -6.80 4.71
C ASP A 117 -46.30 -8.26 5.11
N THR A 118 -47.39 -9.03 5.15
CA THR A 118 -47.38 -10.50 5.21
C THR A 118 -47.20 -11.07 3.82
N THR A 119 -46.46 -10.38 2.94
CA THR A 119 -46.01 -11.01 1.71
C THR A 119 -45.02 -12.10 2.10
N SER A 120 -45.34 -13.32 1.69
CA SER A 120 -44.55 -14.52 1.94
C SER A 120 -43.09 -14.25 1.54
N LEU A 121 -42.18 -14.51 2.48
CA LEU A 121 -40.73 -14.47 2.25
C LEU A 121 -40.38 -15.38 1.07
N ASN A 122 -40.30 -14.82 -0.14
CA ASN A 122 -39.70 -15.49 -1.27
C ASN A 122 -38.19 -15.39 -1.10
N ILE A 123 -37.62 -16.42 -0.46
CA ILE A 123 -36.18 -16.59 -0.38
C ILE A 123 -35.70 -16.95 -1.78
N GLN A 124 -35.41 -15.93 -2.59
CA GLN A 124 -34.55 -16.11 -3.76
C GLN A 124 -33.17 -16.49 -3.22
N LYS A 125 -32.89 -17.80 -3.27
CA LYS A 125 -31.63 -18.41 -2.90
C LYS A 125 -30.56 -18.00 -3.90
N ASN A 126 -30.03 -16.80 -3.73
CA ASN A 126 -28.94 -16.28 -4.56
C ASN A 126 -27.64 -16.36 -3.77
N GLU A 127 -26.83 -17.32 -4.24
CA GLU A 127 -25.37 -17.25 -4.37
C GLU A 127 -24.49 -17.29 -3.10
N ALA A 128 -23.79 -18.43 -3.01
CA ALA A 128 -22.46 -18.63 -2.43
C ALA A 128 -22.20 -18.13 -1.01
N TYR A 129 -22.54 -18.98 -0.04
CA TYR A 129 -21.87 -19.00 1.27
C TYR A 129 -20.39 -19.36 1.07
N ASP A 130 -19.50 -18.38 1.20
CA ASP A 130 -18.04 -18.57 1.20
C ASP A 130 -17.60 -19.25 2.52
N ASP A 131 -17.26 -20.54 2.42
CA ASP A 131 -16.92 -21.46 3.51
C ASP A 131 -15.64 -21.11 4.30
N ARG A 132 -15.06 -19.92 4.15
CA ARG A 132 -13.75 -19.56 4.72
C ARG A 132 -13.78 -19.05 6.15
N PHE A 133 -14.95 -18.94 6.78
CA PHE A 133 -15.07 -18.47 8.16
C PHE A 133 -15.91 -19.41 9.03
N THR A 134 -15.39 -20.61 9.28
CA THR A 134 -15.81 -21.41 10.43
C THR A 134 -14.92 -21.09 11.64
N PRO A 135 -15.48 -20.79 12.83
CA PRO A 135 -14.70 -20.69 14.05
C PRO A 135 -14.16 -22.08 14.43
N VAL A 136 -12.85 -22.20 14.61
CA VAL A 136 -12.20 -23.42 15.11
C VAL A 136 -12.71 -23.71 16.53
N ALA A 137 -13.50 -24.77 16.69
CA ALA A 137 -13.94 -25.27 17.99
C ALA A 137 -12.77 -25.92 18.76
N PRO A 138 -12.70 -25.78 20.10
CA PRO A 138 -11.59 -26.34 20.88
C PRO A 138 -11.67 -27.87 20.92
N THR A 139 -10.57 -28.53 20.53
CA THR A 139 -10.44 -29.98 20.49
C THR A 139 -10.43 -30.58 21.91
N LYS A 140 -11.47 -31.37 22.25
CA LYS A 140 -11.48 -32.19 23.47
C LYS A 140 -10.57 -33.41 23.29
N LYS A 141 -9.53 -33.49 24.12
CA LYS A 141 -8.65 -34.66 24.30
C LYS A 141 -9.47 -35.95 24.44
N SER A 142 -9.34 -36.90 23.51
CA SER A 142 -9.85 -38.26 23.69
C SER A 142 -8.72 -39.18 24.19
N LYS A 143 -8.89 -39.61 25.45
CA LYS A 143 -8.11 -40.68 26.10
C LYS A 143 -8.24 -41.97 25.28
N LYS A 144 -7.20 -42.39 24.56
CA LYS A 144 -7.13 -43.74 23.99
C LYS A 144 -6.59 -44.69 25.05
N ARG A 145 -7.51 -45.46 25.64
CA ARG A 145 -7.26 -46.52 26.62
C ARG A 145 -6.36 -47.62 26.02
N ARG A 146 -5.38 -48.04 26.84
CA ARG A 146 -4.60 -49.29 26.75
C ARG A 146 -5.50 -50.54 26.70
N LYS A 147 -4.90 -51.63 26.18
CA LYS A 147 -5.27 -53.07 26.15
C LYS A 147 -5.69 -53.50 24.74
N ARG A 148 -5.14 -54.56 24.14
CA ARG A 148 -4.33 -55.70 24.59
C ARG A 148 -3.42 -56.10 23.44
#